data_AF-A0A142XH55-F1
#
_entry.id   AF-A0A142XH55-F1
#
_cell.length_a   1.000
_cell.length_b   1.000
_cell.length_c   1.000
_cell.angle_alpha   90.00
_cell.angle_beta   90.00
_cell.angle_gamma   90.00
#
_symmetry.space_group_name_H-M   'P 1'
#
loop_
_entity.id
_entity.type
_entity.pdbx_description
1 polymer ?
#
loop_
_entity_poly.entity_id
_entity_poly.type
_entity_poly.pdbx_seq_one_letter_code
_entity_poly.pdbx_strand_id
1 'polypeptide(L)'
;MAEVEFHPRAIEEARHARRRYARVSQRLAARFMSELDAGVAAISASPTQFSPYQHGTRYYRLPNFPYLLVYFESVSDAVLLLAVMHTNRRPGYWRRRLP
;
A
#
# COMPACT_ATOMS: atom_id res chain seq x y z
N MET A 1 -14.97 0.10 9.92
CA MET A 1 -14.10 -0.06 8.75
C MET A 1 -13.84 1.33 8.23
N ALA A 2 -12.57 1.72 8.14
CA ALA A 2 -12.15 3.02 7.63
C ALA A 2 -12.25 3.03 6.10
N GLU A 3 -12.67 4.15 5.53
CA GLU A 3 -12.60 4.36 4.09
C GLU A 3 -11.13 4.44 3.66
N VAL A 4 -10.75 3.72 2.60
CA VAL A 4 -9.36 3.73 2.09
C VAL A 4 -9.32 4.44 0.76
N GLU A 5 -8.75 5.65 0.76
CA GLU A 5 -8.46 6.41 -0.45
C GLU A 5 -7.04 6.13 -0.93
N PHE A 6 -6.85 6.06 -2.24
CA PHE A 6 -5.52 5.85 -2.83
C PHE A 6 -4.99 7.16 -3.38
N HIS A 7 -3.80 7.56 -2.94
CA HIS A 7 -3.08 8.61 -3.62
C HIS A 7 -2.81 8.20 -5.09
N PRO A 8 -2.95 9.08 -6.10
CA PRO A 8 -2.80 8.71 -7.52
C PRO A 8 -1.48 7.99 -7.84
N ARG A 9 -0.38 8.40 -7.20
CA ARG A 9 0.92 7.74 -7.32
C ARG A 9 0.96 6.31 -6.74
N ALA A 10 0.20 6.01 -5.69
CA ALA A 10 0.08 4.66 -5.16
C ALA A 10 -0.63 3.74 -6.17
N ILE A 11 -1.64 4.25 -6.88
CA ILE A 11 -2.32 3.55 -7.98
C ILE A 11 -1.33 3.26 -9.12
N GLU A 12 -0.50 4.23 -9.50
CA GLU A 12 0.54 4.04 -10.51
C GLU A 12 1.54 2.93 -10.12
N GLU A 13 1.95 2.91 -8.85
CA GLU A 13 2.86 1.91 -8.28
C GLU A 13 2.24 0.50 -8.31
N ALA A 14 0.99 0.36 -7.87
CA ALA A 14 0.24 -0.90 -7.95
C ALA A 14 0.10 -1.39 -9.40
N ARG A 15 -0.28 -0.50 -10.33
CA ARG A 15 -0.39 -0.83 -11.76
C ARG A 15 0.96 -1.24 -12.35
N HIS A 16 2.04 -0.57 -11.97
CA HIS A 16 3.39 -0.92 -12.41
C HIS A 16 3.80 -2.31 -11.88
N ALA A 17 3.55 -2.60 -10.60
CA ALA A 17 3.81 -3.91 -10.00
C ALA A 17 3.02 -5.03 -10.71
N ARG A 18 1.72 -4.84 -10.92
CA ARG A 18 0.86 -5.78 -11.67
C ARG A 18 1.40 -6.05 -13.06
N ARG A 19 1.77 -5.02 -13.82
CA ARG A 19 2.36 -5.17 -15.17
C ARG A 19 3.68 -5.94 -15.14
N ARG A 20 4.54 -5.69 -14.15
CA ARG A 20 5.80 -6.42 -13.98
C ARG A 20 5.55 -7.92 -13.76
N TYR A 21 4.64 -8.27 -12.86
CA TYR A 21 4.32 -9.67 -12.59
C TYR A 21 3.58 -10.35 -13.76
N ALA A 22 2.76 -9.60 -14.51
CA ALA A 22 2.07 -10.13 -15.69
C ALA A 22 3.04 -10.56 -16.81
N ARG A 23 4.22 -9.93 -16.90
CA ARG A 23 5.29 -10.35 -17.83
C ARG A 23 5.91 -11.70 -17.45
N VAL A 24 5.81 -12.11 -16.17
CA VAL A 24 6.25 -13.42 -15.70
C VAL A 24 5.12 -14.43 -15.87
N SER A 25 3.92 -14.13 -15.37
CA SER A 25 2.72 -14.94 -15.54
C SER A 25 1.47 -14.16 -15.12
N GLN A 26 0.37 -14.34 -15.84
CA GLN A 26 -0.93 -13.78 -15.46
C GLN A 26 -1.39 -14.26 -14.08
N ARG A 27 -1.10 -15.52 -13.72
CA ARG A 27 -1.42 -16.06 -12.39
C ARG A 27 -0.68 -15.31 -11.27
N LEU A 28 0.57 -14.93 -11.51
CA LEU A 28 1.36 -14.18 -10.51
C LEU A 28 0.84 -12.75 -10.34
N ALA A 29 0.45 -12.09 -11.44
CA ALA A 29 -0.20 -10.78 -11.39
C ALA A 29 -1.53 -10.80 -10.63
N ALA A 30 -2.34 -11.85 -10.84
CA ALA A 30 -3.60 -12.03 -10.13
C ALA A 30 -3.38 -12.25 -8.62
N ARG A 31 -2.39 -13.07 -8.25
CA ARG A 31 -2.00 -13.27 -6.84
C ARG A 31 -1.55 -11.96 -6.18
N PHE A 32 -0.77 -11.13 -6.88
CA PHE A 32 -0.35 -9.82 -6.39
C PHE A 32 -1.55 -8.90 -6.11
N MET A 33 -2.51 -8.83 -7.04
CA MET A 33 -3.71 -8.00 -6.84
C MET A 33 -4.57 -8.50 -5.69
N SER A 34 -4.79 -9.81 -5.59
CA SER A 34 -5.56 -10.40 -4.48
C SER A 34 -4.92 -10.11 -3.12
N GLU A 35 -3.59 -10.13 -3.03
CA GLU A 35 -2.89 -9.83 -1.79
C GLU A 35 -2.86 -8.33 -1.47
N LEU A 36 -2.78 -7.49 -2.49
CA LEU A 36 -2.96 -6.04 -2.35
C LEU A 36 -4.35 -5.72 -1.79
N ASP A 37 -5.40 -6.31 -2.37
CA ASP A 37 -6.79 -6.11 -1.93
C ASP A 37 -7.00 -6.61 -0.49
N ALA A 38 -6.43 -7.77 -0.14
CA ALA A 38 -6.45 -8.30 1.22
C ALA A 38 -5.71 -7.38 2.22
N GLY A 39 -4.57 -6.82 1.83
CA GLY A 39 -3.83 -5.86 2.65
C GLY A 39 -4.61 -4.56 2.86
N VAL A 40 -5.29 -4.06 1.83
CA VAL A 40 -6.16 -2.88 1.92
C VAL A 40 -7.35 -3.14 2.83
N ALA A 41 -7.98 -4.31 2.72
CA ALA A 41 -9.06 -4.73 3.62
C ALA A 41 -8.59 -4.83 5.07
N ALA A 42 -7.40 -5.38 5.32
CA ALA A 42 -6.81 -5.44 6.65
C ALA A 42 -6.54 -4.05 7.23
N ILE A 43 -6.00 -3.12 6.43
CA ILE A 43 -5.81 -1.72 6.82
C ILE A 43 -7.17 -1.07 7.15
N SER A 44 -8.18 -1.22 6.29
CA SER A 44 -9.53 -0.68 6.51
C SER A 44 -10.17 -1.21 7.79
N ALA A 45 -9.98 -2.51 8.10
CA ALA A 45 -10.55 -3.13 9.28
C ALA A 45 -9.93 -2.59 10.58
N SER A 46 -8.64 -2.27 10.57
CA SER A 46 -7.91 -1.85 11.78
C SER A 46 -6.69 -0.97 11.48
N PRO A 47 -6.90 0.32 11.11
CA PRO A 47 -5.82 1.21 10.69
C PRO A 47 -4.76 1.46 11.78
N THR A 48 -5.15 1.45 13.06
CA THR A 48 -4.24 1.76 14.17
C THR A 48 -3.35 0.58 14.58
N GLN A 49 -3.60 -0.63 14.08
CA GLN A 49 -2.93 -1.85 14.55
C GLN A 49 -1.56 -2.10 13.94
N PHE A 50 -1.28 -1.56 12.75
CA PHE A 50 -0.01 -1.84 12.07
C PHE A 50 1.11 -0.91 12.52
N SER A 51 2.36 -1.33 12.32
CA SER A 51 3.51 -0.64 12.90
C SER A 51 3.65 0.80 12.40
N PRO A 52 4.03 1.75 13.29
CA PRO A 52 4.40 3.09 12.89
C PRO A 52 5.60 3.08 11.93
N TYR A 53 5.68 4.12 11.13
CA TYR A 53 6.72 4.32 10.15
C TYR A 53 7.15 5.79 10.09
N GLN A 54 7.94 6.15 9.07
CA GLN A 54 8.47 7.50 8.95
C GLN A 54 7.35 8.53 8.74
N HIS A 55 7.53 9.73 9.29
CA HIS A 55 6.65 10.88 9.06
C HIS A 55 5.18 10.67 9.49
N GLY A 56 4.95 9.94 10.59
CA GLY A 56 3.60 9.70 11.11
C GLY A 56 2.77 8.72 10.26
N THR A 57 3.40 8.04 9.30
CA THR A 57 2.74 7.00 8.52
C THR A 57 2.78 5.66 9.24
N ARG A 58 2.00 4.71 8.74
CA ARG A 58 2.07 3.29 9.10
C ARG A 58 2.26 2.45 7.86
N TYR A 59 2.62 1.19 8.04
CA TYR A 59 2.74 0.28 6.90
C TYR A 59 2.16 -1.10 7.16
N TYR A 60 1.63 -1.71 6.10
CA TYR A 60 1.31 -3.12 6.03
C TYR A 60 2.27 -3.81 5.07
N ARG A 61 2.85 -4.95 5.46
CA ARG A 61 3.73 -5.73 4.59
C ARG A 61 2.92 -6.82 3.87
N LEU A 62 2.99 -6.85 2.54
CA LEU A 62 2.43 -7.95 1.78
C LEU A 62 3.19 -9.26 2.11
N PRO A 63 2.54 -10.33 2.59
CA PRO A 63 3.20 -11.56 3.02
C PRO A 63 4.08 -12.25 1.96
N ASN A 64 3.63 -12.34 0.71
CA ASN A 64 4.29 -13.07 -0.37
C ASN A 64 4.98 -12.16 -1.39
N PHE A 65 4.80 -10.84 -1.29
CA PHE A 65 5.38 -9.89 -2.22
C PHE A 65 6.30 -8.90 -1.50
N PRO A 66 7.42 -8.48 -2.12
CA PRO A 66 8.36 -7.52 -1.52
C PRO A 66 7.82 -6.08 -1.59
N TYR A 67 6.61 -5.86 -1.06
CA TYR A 67 5.93 -4.57 -1.07
C TYR A 67 5.37 -4.21 0.31
N LEU A 68 5.44 -2.92 0.63
CA LEU A 68 4.79 -2.31 1.78
C LEU A 68 3.67 -1.39 1.28
N LEU A 69 2.50 -1.50 1.88
CA LEU A 69 1.40 -0.55 1.75
C LEU A 69 1.62 0.53 2.80
N VAL A 70 2.09 1.70 2.39
CA VAL A 70 2.34 2.82 3.32
C VAL A 70 1.14 3.74 3.30
N TYR A 71 0.57 4.00 4.48
CA TYR A 71 -0.64 4.80 4.62
C TYR A 71 -0.55 5.79 5.77
N PHE A 72 -1.46 6.75 5.75
CA PHE A 72 -1.65 7.75 6.78
C PHE A 72 -3.09 7.72 7.28
N GLU A 73 -3.27 7.84 8.59
CA GLU A 73 -4.57 7.91 9.24
C GLU A 73 -5.00 9.37 9.32
N SER A 74 -6.14 9.70 8.71
CA SER A 74 -6.75 11.02 8.81
C SER A 74 -7.57 11.15 10.10
N VAL A 75 -7.85 12.39 10.51
CA VAL A 75 -8.65 12.71 11.70
C VAL A 75 -10.10 12.22 11.58
N SER A 76 -10.59 11.98 10.36
CA SER A 76 -11.98 11.60 10.07
C SER A 76 -12.21 10.10 9.86
N ASP A 77 -11.42 9.23 10.52
CA ASP A 77 -11.48 7.76 10.35
C ASP A 77 -11.27 7.28 8.89
N ALA A 78 -10.62 8.11 8.07
CA ALA A 78 -10.24 7.78 6.70
C ALA A 78 -8.75 7.41 6.65
N VAL A 79 -8.40 6.51 5.75
CA VAL A 79 -7.02 6.11 5.49
C VAL A 79 -6.63 6.55 4.10
N LEU A 80 -5.51 7.27 4.00
CA LEU A 80 -4.89 7.60 2.73
C LEU A 80 -3.73 6.64 2.45
N LEU A 81 -3.87 5.76 1.47
CA LEU A 81 -2.78 4.92 0.98
C LEU A 81 -1.83 5.75 0.11
N LEU A 82 -0.68 6.07 0.67
CA LEU A 82 0.32 6.97 0.08
C LEU A 82 1.21 6.27 -0.94
N ALA A 83 1.53 4.99 -0.70
CA ALA A 83 2.44 4.24 -1.55
C ALA A 83 2.20 2.72 -1.52
N VAL A 84 2.41 2.09 -2.68
CA VAL A 84 2.61 0.64 -2.81
C VAL A 84 4.10 0.43 -3.07
N MET A 85 4.89 0.54 -2.00
CA MET A 85 6.34 0.62 -2.08
C MET A 85 6.98 -0.75 -2.20
N HIS A 86 7.71 -0.99 -3.29
CA HIS A 86 8.64 -2.13 -3.34
C HIS A 86 9.78 -1.95 -2.32
N THR A 87 10.12 -2.97 -1.54
CA THR A 87 11.05 -2.89 -0.40
C THR A 87 12.47 -2.41 -0.77
N ASN A 88 12.93 -2.68 -1.99
CA ASN A 88 14.21 -2.14 -2.50
C ASN A 88 14.21 -0.62 -2.79
N ARG A 89 13.07 0.08 -2.71
CA ARG A 89 13.04 1.54 -2.87
C ARG A 89 13.45 2.22 -1.57
N ARG A 90 14.13 3.37 -1.68
CA ARG A 90 14.48 4.19 -0.52
C ARG A 90 13.20 4.68 0.18
N PRO A 91 13.02 4.43 1.49
CA PRO A 91 11.88 4.94 2.25
C PRO A 91 11.78 6.48 2.24
N GLY A 92 10.57 7.01 2.48
CA GLY A 92 10.32 8.43 2.71
C GLY A 92 9.93 9.26 1.48
N TYR A 93 9.98 8.70 0.26
CA TYR A 93 9.63 9.48 -0.96
C TYR A 93 8.16 9.93 -1.00
N TRP A 94 7.27 9.26 -0.27
CA TRP A 94 5.86 9.64 -0.13
C TRP A 94 5.65 10.82 0.82
N ARG A 95 6.69 11.36 1.47
CA ARG A 95 6.54 12.53 2.37
C ARG A 95 5.87 13.72 1.68
N ARG A 96 6.09 13.89 0.37
CA ARG A 96 5.44 14.95 -0.44
C ARG A 96 3.98 14.64 -0.82
N ARG A 97 3.44 13.50 -0.36
CA ARG A 97 2.07 13.01 -0.60
C ARG A 97 1.23 13.06 0.68
N LEU A 98 1.83 13.45 1.81
CA LEU A 98 1.11 13.67 3.06
C LEU A 98 0.17 14.87 2.89
N PRO A 99 -1.04 14.83 3.50
CA PRO A 99 -1.95 15.97 3.54
C PRO A 99 -1.37 17.15 4.34
#